data_AF-A0A485A2B1-F1
#
_entry.id   AF-A0A485A2B1-F1
#
_cell.length_a   1.000
_cell.length_b   1.000
_cell.length_c   1.000
_cell.angle_alpha   90.00
_cell.angle_beta   90.00
_cell.angle_gamma   90.00
#
_symmetry.space_group_name_H-M   'P 1'
#
loop_
_entity.id
_entity.type
_entity.pdbx_description
1 polymer ?
#
loop_
_entity_poly.entity_id
_entity_poly.type
_entity_poly.pdbx_seq_one_letter_code
_entity_poly.pdbx_strand_id
1 'polypeptide(L)'
;MPRSLRRKAEPKRCLAPRCRQPVSRMAPSLACSWDVELVYQMGQALGRECQHMGVGILLGPGINIRRTPLAGRGYEYYAEDPVVSGDIAAALINGLQDEGVGASLKHFAANNSEYRRTEMDSIIEERALREIYLAGFQRAIVKSQPWTVMSSYNRLNGVQTSQDPFLLTPGAARMNGATTVW
;
A
#
# COMPACT_ATOMS: atom_id res chain seq x y z
N MET A 1 -44.63 21.94 19.87
CA MET A 1 -43.80 21.23 20.86
C MET A 1 -42.42 21.00 20.25
N PRO A 2 -41.31 21.42 20.91
CA PRO A 2 -40.06 21.74 20.22
C PRO A 2 -39.03 20.60 20.18
N ARG A 3 -38.25 20.62 19.08
CA ARG A 3 -36.88 20.12 18.84
C ARG A 3 -36.22 19.34 20.00
N SER A 4 -36.13 18.01 19.86
CA SER A 4 -35.23 17.17 20.65
C SER A 4 -33.78 17.38 20.19
N LEU A 5 -33.01 18.01 21.07
CA LEU A 5 -31.58 18.32 21.01
C LEU A 5 -30.72 17.18 20.45
N ARG A 6 -30.08 17.42 19.30
CA ARG A 6 -28.85 16.70 18.92
C ARG A 6 -27.77 17.11 19.91
N ARG A 7 -27.33 16.16 20.74
CA ARG A 7 -26.15 16.32 21.60
C ARG A 7 -24.97 16.60 20.67
N LYS A 8 -24.43 17.81 20.68
CA LYS A 8 -23.13 18.11 20.05
C LYS A 8 -22.12 17.23 20.77
N ALA A 9 -21.48 16.32 20.03
CA ALA A 9 -20.33 15.61 20.56
C ALA A 9 -19.21 16.64 20.73
N GLU A 10 -18.92 17.01 21.97
CA GLU A 10 -17.71 17.76 22.28
C GLU A 10 -16.50 16.89 21.94
N PRO A 11 -15.42 17.47 21.37
CA PRO A 11 -14.22 16.72 21.10
C PRO A 11 -13.64 16.27 22.44
N LYS A 12 -13.68 14.96 22.71
CA LYS A 12 -12.98 14.38 23.87
C LYS A 12 -11.49 14.61 23.65
N ARG A 13 -10.97 15.69 24.25
CA ARG A 13 -9.53 15.95 24.30
C ARG A 13 -8.91 14.82 25.11
N CYS A 14 -8.17 13.94 24.44
CA CYS A 14 -7.46 12.86 25.10
C CYS A 14 -6.37 13.48 26.00
N LEU A 15 -6.61 13.52 27.30
CA LEU A 15 -5.70 14.05 28.33
C LEU A 15 -4.74 12.97 28.87
N ALA A 16 -4.61 11.83 28.19
CA ALA A 16 -3.71 10.76 28.62
C ALA A 16 -2.24 11.09 28.27
N PRO A 17 -1.30 11.16 29.24
CA PRO A 17 0.10 11.53 29.00
C PRO A 17 0.95 10.48 28.24
N ARG A 18 0.32 9.50 27.57
CA ARG A 18 1.01 8.34 26.97
C ARG A 18 0.52 7.91 25.59
N CYS A 19 -0.23 8.74 24.88
CA CYS A 19 -0.46 8.50 23.46
C CYS A 19 0.83 8.88 22.68
N ARG A 20 1.90 8.08 22.84
CA ARG A 20 2.98 8.08 21.86
C ARG A 20 2.34 7.59 20.57
N GLN A 21 2.02 8.49 19.66
CA GLN A 21 1.72 8.08 18.29
C GLN A 21 2.87 7.17 17.84
N PRO A 22 2.63 5.92 17.42
CA PRO A 22 3.62 5.15 16.75
C PRO A 22 3.93 5.90 15.45
N VAL A 23 5.04 6.64 15.45
CA VAL A 23 5.66 7.07 14.20
C VAL A 23 5.94 5.79 13.43
N SER A 24 5.19 5.56 12.35
CA SER A 24 5.44 4.44 11.45
C SER A 24 6.91 4.48 11.06
N ARG A 25 7.65 3.43 11.39
CA ARG A 25 9.05 3.30 10.96
C ARG A 25 9.11 3.30 9.44
N MET A 26 10.22 3.78 8.88
CA MET A 26 10.43 3.79 7.43
C MET A 26 10.35 2.36 6.87
N ALA A 27 9.75 2.20 5.69
CA ALA A 27 9.50 0.89 5.10
C ALA A 27 10.77 0.02 4.93
N PRO A 28 11.94 0.55 4.51
CA PRO A 28 13.17 -0.22 4.46
C PRO A 28 13.57 -0.81 5.80
N SER A 29 13.38 -0.08 6.91
CA SER A 29 13.73 -0.58 8.24
C SER A 29 12.83 -1.74 8.67
N LEU A 30 11.57 -1.74 8.24
CA LEU A 30 10.65 -2.87 8.45
C LEU A 30 11.02 -4.06 7.56
N ALA A 31 11.41 -3.82 6.31
CA ALA A 31 11.89 -4.90 5.44
C ALA A 31 13.15 -5.56 6.01
N CYS A 32 14.07 -4.77 6.58
CA CYS A 32 15.29 -5.29 7.21
C CYS A 32 15.05 -6.11 8.47
N SER A 33 13.87 -6.06 9.11
CA SER A 33 13.58 -6.95 10.24
C SER A 33 13.22 -8.37 9.80
N TRP A 34 12.74 -8.54 8.56
CA TRP A 34 12.20 -9.80 8.04
C TRP A 34 11.09 -10.41 8.94
N ASP A 35 10.49 -9.57 9.78
CA ASP A 35 9.56 -9.99 10.82
C ASP A 35 8.12 -9.62 10.41
N VAL A 36 7.47 -10.56 9.74
CA VAL A 36 6.09 -10.45 9.25
C VAL A 36 5.12 -10.25 10.42
N GLU A 37 5.33 -10.92 11.54
CA GLU A 37 4.46 -10.82 12.72
C GLU A 37 4.55 -9.42 13.36
N LEU A 38 5.76 -8.88 13.47
CA LEU A 38 5.96 -7.51 13.93
C LEU A 38 5.24 -6.49 13.03
N VAL A 39 5.31 -6.67 11.71
CA VAL A 39 4.64 -5.74 10.77
C VAL A 39 3.12 -5.89 10.82
N TYR A 40 2.60 -7.10 11.05
CA TYR A 40 1.17 -7.31 11.30
C TYR A 40 0.70 -6.56 12.56
N GLN A 41 1.42 -6.69 13.68
CA GLN A 41 1.13 -5.95 14.91
C GLN A 41 1.23 -4.43 14.72
N MET A 42 2.16 -3.97 13.89
CA MET A 42 2.24 -2.55 13.50
C MET A 42 1.00 -2.12 12.71
N GLY A 43 0.53 -2.95 11.77
CA GLY A 43 -0.71 -2.73 11.03
C GLY A 43 -1.91 -2.58 11.96
N GLN A 44 -2.05 -3.45 12.96
CA GLN A 44 -3.10 -3.34 13.98
C GLN A 44 -2.99 -2.04 14.80
N ALA A 45 -1.78 -1.66 15.20
CA ALA A 45 -1.58 -0.41 15.92
C ALA A 45 -2.03 0.80 15.08
N LEU A 46 -1.64 0.86 13.80
CA LEU A 46 -2.06 1.90 12.87
C LEU A 46 -3.56 1.88 12.60
N GLY A 47 -4.18 0.70 12.52
CA GLY A 47 -5.62 0.53 12.34
C GLY A 47 -6.41 1.15 13.49
N ARG A 48 -6.00 0.89 14.74
CA ARG A 48 -6.62 1.51 15.93
C ARG A 48 -6.51 3.04 15.94
N GLU A 49 -5.39 3.58 15.47
CA GLU A 49 -5.24 5.04 15.33
C GLU A 49 -6.14 5.61 14.24
N CYS A 50 -6.22 4.94 13.09
CA CYS A 50 -7.12 5.32 12.01
C CYS A 50 -8.58 5.33 12.49
N GLN A 51 -9.01 4.31 13.24
CA GLN A 51 -10.33 4.29 13.88
C GLN A 51 -10.54 5.47 14.82
N HIS A 52 -9.56 5.80 15.65
CA HIS A 52 -9.63 6.96 16.55
C HIS A 52 -9.75 8.30 15.79
N MET A 53 -9.12 8.40 14.62
CA MET A 53 -9.14 9.58 13.76
C MET A 53 -10.31 9.60 12.76
N GLY A 54 -11.13 8.55 12.72
CA GLY A 54 -12.23 8.42 11.75
C GLY A 54 -11.77 8.19 10.30
N VAL A 55 -10.59 7.61 10.11
CA VAL A 55 -10.02 7.26 8.79
C VAL A 55 -10.41 5.84 8.43
N GLY A 56 -11.17 5.67 7.33
CA GLY A 56 -11.62 4.35 6.87
C GLY A 56 -10.67 3.64 5.89
N ILE A 57 -9.79 4.37 5.22
CA ILE A 57 -8.78 3.82 4.30
C ILE A 57 -7.45 4.52 4.53
N LEU A 58 -6.41 3.73 4.82
CA LEU A 58 -5.04 4.22 4.88
C LEU A 58 -4.40 4.10 3.49
N LEU A 59 -3.78 5.19 3.01
CA LEU A 59 -3.13 5.24 1.70
C LEU A 59 -1.75 4.56 1.72
N GLY A 60 -1.71 3.26 1.96
CA GLY A 60 -0.52 2.41 1.93
C GLY A 60 -0.86 0.94 2.10
N PRO A 61 0.13 0.03 2.03
CA PRO A 61 1.57 0.32 1.90
C PRO A 61 2.03 0.66 0.47
N GLY A 62 3.16 1.37 0.38
CA GLY A 62 3.91 1.57 -0.86
C GLY A 62 4.91 0.42 -1.08
N ILE A 63 4.86 -0.26 -2.23
CA ILE A 63 5.64 -1.48 -2.47
C ILE A 63 6.40 -1.50 -3.80
N ASN A 64 6.56 -0.34 -4.45
CA ASN A 64 7.33 -0.28 -5.70
C ASN A 64 8.75 -0.78 -5.46
N ILE A 65 9.23 -1.65 -6.36
CA ILE A 65 10.58 -2.20 -6.29
C ILE A 65 11.63 -1.09 -6.19
N ARG A 66 12.59 -1.26 -5.27
CA ARG A 66 13.73 -0.36 -5.15
C ARG A 66 14.75 -0.60 -6.27
N ARG A 67 14.35 -0.29 -7.51
CA ARG A 67 15.15 -0.50 -8.73
C ARG A 67 16.53 0.19 -8.67
N THR A 68 16.58 1.37 -8.06
CA THR A 68 17.79 2.16 -7.91
C THR A 68 17.82 2.80 -6.53
N PRO A 69 18.99 2.90 -5.87
CA PRO A 69 19.12 3.59 -4.59
C PRO A 69 18.85 5.10 -4.70
N LEU A 70 18.85 5.66 -5.92
CA LEU A 70 18.62 7.08 -6.18
C LEU A 70 17.14 7.48 -6.21
N ALA A 71 16.22 6.52 -6.12
CA ALA A 71 14.79 6.80 -6.15
C ALA A 71 14.39 7.63 -4.92
N GLY A 72 13.86 8.84 -5.15
CA GLY A 72 13.52 9.80 -4.08
C GLY A 72 12.48 9.29 -3.06
N ARG A 73 11.71 8.24 -3.41
CA ARG A 73 10.73 7.58 -2.53
C ARG A 73 11.18 6.19 -2.07
N GLY A 74 12.45 5.84 -2.24
CA GLY A 74 12.98 4.56 -1.76
C GLY A 74 12.81 4.34 -0.25
N TYR A 75 12.61 5.40 0.53
CA TYR A 75 12.39 5.35 1.98
C TYR A 75 10.99 4.86 2.39
N GLU A 76 10.00 4.89 1.48
CA GLU A 76 8.63 4.42 1.74
C GLU A 76 8.34 3.06 1.08
N TYR A 77 9.32 2.48 0.37
CA TYR A 77 9.24 1.15 -0.23
C TYR A 77 10.13 0.16 0.51
N TYR A 78 9.72 -1.11 0.53
CA TYR A 78 10.35 -2.16 1.34
C TYR A 78 11.73 -2.59 0.81
N ALA A 79 11.76 -3.28 -0.32
CA ALA A 79 12.96 -3.94 -0.81
C ALA A 79 13.11 -3.83 -2.34
N GLU A 80 14.27 -4.27 -2.83
CA GLU A 80 14.50 -4.57 -4.24
C GLU A 80 13.94 -5.93 -4.66
N ASP A 81 13.65 -6.80 -3.69
CA ASP A 81 13.08 -8.13 -3.90
C ASP A 81 11.53 -8.13 -3.78
N PRO A 82 10.81 -8.73 -4.74
CA PRO A 82 9.35 -8.78 -4.73
C PRO A 82 8.76 -9.70 -3.66
N VAL A 83 9.46 -10.75 -3.22
CA VAL A 83 8.97 -11.68 -2.19
C VAL A 83 8.94 -11.00 -0.83
N VAL A 84 10.05 -10.37 -0.44
CA VAL A 84 10.16 -9.57 0.80
C VAL A 84 9.14 -8.44 0.78
N SER A 85 9.08 -7.68 -0.32
CA SER A 85 8.14 -6.55 -0.43
C SER A 85 6.69 -7.01 -0.33
N GLY A 86 6.32 -8.12 -0.97
CA GLY A 86 4.97 -8.66 -0.95
C GLY A 86 4.56 -9.23 0.41
N ASP A 87 5.45 -9.95 1.11
CA ASP A 87 5.15 -10.53 2.43
C ASP A 87 4.99 -9.48 3.52
N ILE A 88 5.91 -8.52 3.58
CA ILE A 88 5.85 -7.43 4.55
C ILE A 88 4.61 -6.56 4.29
N ALA A 89 4.28 -6.29 3.02
CA ALA A 89 3.07 -5.57 2.67
C ALA A 89 1.79 -6.31 3.08
N ALA A 90 1.71 -7.61 2.80
CA ALA A 90 0.55 -8.44 3.16
C ALA A 90 0.30 -8.41 4.67
N ALA A 91 1.37 -8.50 5.48
CA ALA A 91 1.27 -8.42 6.93
C ALA A 91 0.64 -7.09 7.39
N LEU A 92 1.13 -5.97 6.85
CA LEU A 92 0.61 -4.66 7.20
C LEU A 92 -0.87 -4.52 6.82
N ILE A 93 -1.23 -4.98 5.61
CA ILE A 93 -2.61 -4.93 5.11
C ILE A 93 -3.54 -5.74 6.00
N ASN A 94 -3.16 -6.98 6.36
CA ASN A 94 -3.96 -7.83 7.25
C ASN A 94 -4.16 -7.16 8.60
N GLY A 95 -3.10 -6.61 9.21
CA GLY A 95 -3.21 -5.93 10.50
C GLY A 95 -4.12 -4.70 10.47
N LEU A 96 -4.07 -3.90 9.41
CA LEU A 96 -4.99 -2.76 9.22
C LEU A 96 -6.44 -3.20 9.09
N GLN A 97 -6.68 -4.21 8.24
CA GLN A 97 -8.02 -4.66 7.90
C GLN A 97 -8.71 -5.42 9.03
N ASP A 98 -7.95 -6.11 9.89
CA ASP A 98 -8.47 -6.74 11.11
C ASP A 98 -8.99 -5.71 12.13
N GLU A 99 -8.50 -4.48 12.08
CA GLU A 99 -9.01 -3.35 12.87
C GLU A 99 -10.11 -2.55 12.13
N GLY A 100 -10.63 -3.10 11.03
CA GLY A 100 -11.71 -2.51 10.24
C GLY A 100 -11.30 -1.29 9.41
N VAL A 101 -10.01 -1.15 9.08
CA VAL A 101 -9.47 -0.06 8.25
C VAL A 101 -8.91 -0.62 6.96
N GLY A 102 -9.38 -0.12 5.82
CA GLY A 102 -8.90 -0.56 4.51
C GLY A 102 -7.47 -0.11 4.21
N ALA A 103 -6.75 -0.94 3.47
CA ALA A 103 -5.46 -0.55 2.90
C ALA A 103 -5.61 -0.10 1.43
N SER A 104 -4.66 0.73 0.98
CA SER A 104 -4.52 1.14 -0.42
C SER A 104 -3.13 0.80 -0.93
N LEU A 105 -3.00 -0.38 -1.52
CA LEU A 105 -1.74 -0.89 -2.03
C LEU A 105 -1.25 -0.03 -3.20
N LYS A 106 -0.02 0.48 -3.14
CA LYS A 106 0.46 1.49 -4.10
C LYS A 106 1.94 1.33 -4.47
N HIS A 107 2.43 1.92 -5.55
CA HIS A 107 1.68 2.50 -6.67
C HIS A 107 1.73 1.52 -7.83
N PHE A 108 0.58 1.10 -8.31
CA PHE A 108 0.43 0.04 -9.28
C PHE A 108 0.50 0.60 -10.72
N ALA A 109 1.56 0.40 -11.50
CA ALA A 109 2.82 -0.28 -11.20
C ALA A 109 4.03 0.50 -11.77
N ALA A 110 5.24 -0.01 -11.53
CA ALA A 110 6.48 0.50 -12.12
C ALA A 110 6.81 2.00 -11.86
N ASN A 111 6.38 2.54 -10.72
CA ASN A 111 6.69 3.89 -10.28
C ASN A 111 7.99 3.95 -9.47
N ASN A 112 9.13 3.80 -10.14
CA ASN A 112 10.43 3.62 -9.50
C ASN A 112 11.35 4.86 -9.60
N SER A 113 10.84 5.99 -10.11
CA SER A 113 11.57 7.24 -10.21
C SER A 113 10.61 8.42 -10.00
N GLU A 114 11.07 9.42 -9.26
CA GLU A 114 10.31 10.67 -9.08
C GLU A 114 10.51 11.65 -10.24
N TYR A 115 11.58 11.47 -11.03
CA TYR A 115 11.89 12.32 -12.15
C TYR A 115 10.77 12.25 -13.20
N ARG A 116 10.05 13.37 -13.40
CA ARG A 116 8.93 13.49 -14.33
C ARG A 116 7.94 12.33 -14.22
N ARG A 117 7.66 11.86 -13.00
CA ARG A 117 6.85 10.65 -12.75
C ARG A 117 5.43 10.66 -13.35
N THR A 118 4.91 11.83 -13.73
CA THR A 118 3.60 12.02 -14.37
C THR A 118 3.65 12.02 -15.91
N GLU A 119 4.86 12.01 -16.49
CA GLU A 119 5.09 12.13 -17.93
C GLU A 119 6.01 11.04 -18.48
N MET A 120 6.90 10.49 -17.64
CA MET A 120 7.84 9.46 -18.03
C MET A 120 7.14 8.16 -18.38
N ASP A 121 7.77 7.40 -19.27
CA ASP A 121 7.34 6.07 -19.66
C ASP A 121 8.33 5.03 -19.13
N SER A 122 7.79 4.08 -18.37
CA SER A 122 8.53 2.90 -17.91
C SER A 122 8.46 1.84 -19.01
N ILE A 123 9.53 1.74 -19.80
CA ILE A 123 9.67 0.70 -20.83
C ILE A 123 10.23 -0.57 -20.20
N ILE A 124 9.40 -1.61 -20.10
CA ILE A 124 9.72 -2.84 -19.37
C ILE A 124 9.24 -4.04 -20.19
N GLU A 125 10.16 -4.98 -20.44
CA GLU A 125 9.84 -6.28 -21.03
C GLU A 125 8.86 -7.06 -20.15
N GLU A 126 7.94 -7.80 -20.77
CA GLU A 126 6.91 -8.57 -20.07
C GLU A 126 7.47 -9.47 -18.96
N ARG A 127 8.58 -10.16 -19.19
CA ARG A 127 9.19 -11.03 -18.18
C ARG A 127 9.58 -10.25 -16.92
N ALA A 128 10.31 -9.16 -17.07
CA ALA A 128 10.73 -8.32 -15.95
C ALA A 128 9.52 -7.68 -15.26
N LEU A 129 8.53 -7.21 -16.03
CA LEU A 129 7.29 -6.67 -15.52
C LEU A 129 6.59 -7.67 -14.60
N ARG A 130 6.45 -8.93 -15.04
CA ARG A 130 5.80 -10.00 -14.28
C ARG A 130 6.63 -10.47 -13.09
N GLU A 131 7.87 -10.88 -13.31
CA GLU A 131 8.71 -11.53 -12.29
C GLU A 131 9.20 -10.55 -11.20
N ILE A 132 9.31 -9.25 -11.50
CA ILE A 132 9.88 -8.26 -10.58
C ILE A 132 8.83 -7.24 -10.13
N TYR A 133 8.27 -6.48 -11.07
CA TYR A 133 7.47 -5.29 -10.71
C TYR A 133 6.04 -5.62 -10.27
N LEU A 134 5.44 -6.66 -10.85
CA LEU A 134 4.08 -7.11 -10.52
C LEU A 134 4.07 -8.25 -9.48
N ALA A 135 5.14 -9.04 -9.37
CA ALA A 135 5.22 -10.17 -8.46
C ALA A 135 4.94 -9.79 -6.99
N GLY A 136 5.49 -8.67 -6.52
CA GLY A 136 5.22 -8.17 -5.16
C GLY A 136 3.76 -7.78 -4.94
N PHE A 137 3.13 -7.13 -5.93
CA PHE A 137 1.70 -6.78 -5.87
C PHE A 137 0.82 -8.04 -5.90
N GLN A 138 1.09 -8.98 -6.81
CA GLN A 138 0.37 -10.25 -6.87
C GLN A 138 0.45 -10.98 -5.53
N ARG A 139 1.64 -11.09 -4.95
CA ARG A 139 1.87 -11.75 -3.67
C ARG A 139 1.09 -11.08 -2.54
N ALA A 140 1.16 -9.75 -2.44
CA ALA A 140 0.41 -9.00 -1.43
C ALA A 140 -1.10 -9.21 -1.60
N ILE A 141 -1.62 -9.05 -2.81
CA ILE A 141 -3.05 -9.16 -3.09
C ILE A 141 -3.60 -10.56 -2.78
N VAL A 142 -2.89 -11.61 -3.19
CA VAL A 142 -3.28 -13.00 -2.92
C VAL A 142 -3.32 -13.29 -1.41
N LYS A 143 -2.38 -12.74 -0.65
CA LYS A 143 -2.23 -13.04 0.78
C LYS A 143 -3.07 -12.17 1.70
N SER A 144 -3.51 -10.99 1.25
CA SER A 144 -4.16 -10.03 2.15
C SER A 144 -5.38 -9.30 1.59
N GLN A 145 -5.69 -9.44 0.29
CA GLN A 145 -6.86 -8.84 -0.36
C GLN A 145 -7.10 -7.36 0.06
N PRO A 146 -6.19 -6.44 -0.30
CA PRO A 146 -6.33 -5.04 0.06
C PRO A 146 -7.64 -4.47 -0.50
N TRP A 147 -8.37 -3.69 0.31
CA TRP A 147 -9.65 -3.07 -0.10
C TRP A 147 -9.52 -2.16 -1.32
N THR A 148 -8.36 -1.56 -1.54
CA THR A 148 -8.10 -0.74 -2.73
C THR A 148 -6.67 -0.92 -3.25
N VAL A 149 -6.48 -0.66 -4.53
CA VAL A 149 -5.17 -0.55 -5.19
C VAL A 149 -5.10 0.82 -5.85
N MET A 150 -4.01 1.54 -5.65
CA MET A 150 -3.79 2.87 -6.21
C MET A 150 -2.87 2.78 -7.42
N SER A 151 -3.35 3.22 -8.58
CA SER A 151 -2.55 3.28 -9.80
C SER A 151 -1.37 4.25 -9.66
N SER A 152 -0.31 4.02 -10.43
CA SER A 152 0.83 4.94 -10.50
C SER A 152 0.58 6.16 -11.39
N TYR A 153 1.55 7.07 -11.40
CA TYR A 153 1.52 8.27 -12.25
C TYR A 153 2.21 8.07 -13.60
N ASN A 154 3.10 7.10 -13.74
CA ASN A 154 3.89 6.95 -14.97
C ASN A 154 3.07 6.27 -16.06
N ARG A 155 3.57 6.35 -17.30
CA ARG A 155 3.18 5.41 -18.34
C ARG A 155 3.92 4.09 -18.15
N LEU A 156 3.30 3.00 -18.55
CA LEU A 156 3.90 1.68 -18.66
C LEU A 156 3.77 1.26 -20.12
N ASN A 157 4.91 1.09 -20.80
CA ASN A 157 4.94 0.71 -22.22
C ASN A 157 3.99 1.55 -23.10
N GLY A 158 4.00 2.87 -22.90
CA GLY A 158 3.24 3.84 -23.69
C GLY A 158 1.84 4.20 -23.16
N VAL A 159 1.30 3.43 -22.20
CA VAL A 159 -0.07 3.63 -21.69
C VAL A 159 -0.03 4.16 -20.25
N GLN A 160 -0.87 5.14 -19.95
CA GLN A 160 -1.01 5.67 -18.59
C GLN A 160 -1.55 4.57 -17.66
N THR A 161 -0.88 4.26 -16.54
CA THR A 161 -1.30 3.13 -15.69
C THR A 161 -2.69 3.28 -15.09
N SER A 162 -3.17 4.51 -14.87
CA SER A 162 -4.55 4.81 -14.44
C SER A 162 -5.61 4.59 -15.52
N GLN A 163 -5.20 4.27 -16.74
CA GLN A 163 -6.06 4.00 -17.89
C GLN A 163 -5.72 2.67 -18.59
N ASP A 164 -4.76 1.92 -18.06
CA ASP A 164 -4.23 0.73 -18.71
C ASP A 164 -5.15 -0.49 -18.46
N PRO A 165 -5.87 -1.00 -19.47
CA PRO A 165 -6.75 -2.14 -19.28
C PRO A 165 -6.00 -3.42 -18.90
N PHE A 166 -4.72 -3.56 -19.29
CA PHE A 166 -3.90 -4.69 -18.90
C PHE A 166 -3.73 -4.73 -17.37
N LEU A 167 -3.52 -3.57 -16.74
CA LEU A 167 -3.36 -3.46 -15.29
C LEU A 167 -4.70 -3.45 -14.55
N LEU A 168 -5.70 -2.73 -15.07
CA LEU A 168 -6.92 -2.38 -14.33
C LEU A 168 -8.12 -3.30 -14.57
N THR A 169 -7.99 -4.29 -15.46
CA THR A 169 -9.08 -5.22 -15.74
C THR A 169 -8.85 -6.55 -15.03
N PRO A 170 -9.87 -7.09 -14.35
CA PRO A 170 -9.72 -8.34 -13.64
C PRO A 170 -9.40 -9.47 -14.62
N GLY A 171 -8.24 -10.06 -14.41
CA GLY A 171 -7.73 -11.18 -15.20
C GLY A 171 -6.99 -10.81 -16.50
N ALA A 172 -6.83 -9.53 -16.84
CA ALA A 172 -5.97 -9.12 -17.96
C ALA A 172 -4.48 -9.22 -17.60
N ALA A 173 -4.12 -8.79 -16.39
CA ALA A 173 -2.84 -9.10 -15.75
C ALA A 173 -2.84 -10.48 -15.08
N ARG A 174 -3.38 -11.53 -15.75
CA ARG A 174 -3.35 -12.90 -15.21
C ARG A 174 -1.91 -13.33 -14.98
N MET A 175 -1.61 -13.59 -13.72
CA MET A 175 -0.37 -14.21 -13.24
C MET A 175 -0.80 -15.48 -12.50
N ASN A 176 -0.56 -16.64 -13.11
CA ASN A 176 -0.85 -18.00 -12.64
C ASN A 176 -1.61 -18.13 -11.30
N GLY A 177 -2.93 -18.31 -11.36
CA GLY A 177 -3.73 -18.84 -10.24
C GLY A 177 -4.32 -17.84 -9.23
N ALA A 178 -4.06 -16.54 -9.35
CA ALA A 178 -4.71 -15.53 -8.50
C ALA A 178 -5.98 -15.00 -9.17
N THR A 179 -7.15 -15.24 -8.57
CA THR A 179 -8.47 -14.81 -9.09
C THR A 179 -8.76 -13.32 -8.84
N THR A 180 -7.85 -12.57 -8.25
CA THR A 180 -8.16 -11.19 -7.86
C THR A 180 -6.92 -10.32 -8.08
N VAL A 181 -6.89 -9.67 -9.22
CA VAL A 181 -6.42 -8.28 -9.32
C VAL A 181 -7.67 -7.58 -9.85
N TRP A 182 -8.06 -6.46 -9.23
CA TRP A 182 -9.33 -5.76 -9.47
C TRP A 182 -9.79 -5.72 -10.92
#